data_AF-A0A2J8PRH8-F1
#
_entry.id   AF-A0A2J8PRH8-F1
#
_cell.length_a   1.000
_cell.length_b   1.000
_cell.length_c   1.000
_cell.angle_alpha   90.00
_cell.angle_beta   90.00
_cell.angle_gamma   90.00
#
_symmetry.space_group_name_H-M   'P 1'
#
loop_
_entity.id
_entity.type
_entity.pdbx_description
1 polymer ?
#
loop_
_entity_poly.entity_id
_entity_poly.type
_entity_poly.pdbx_seq_one_letter_code
_entity_poly.pdbx_strand_id
1 'polypeptide(L)' 'MTTQAPTFTQPLQSVVVLEGSTATFEAHISGFPVPEVSWFRDGQVISTS' A
#
# COMPACT_ATOMS: atom_id res chain seq x y z
N MET A 1 -19.58 15.92 10.91
CA MET A 1 -18.70 15.07 10.08
C MET A 1 -17.61 14.54 10.99
N THR A 2 -17.55 13.23 11.22
CA THR A 2 -16.49 12.62 12.03
C THR A 2 -15.33 12.23 11.11
N THR A 3 -14.12 12.68 11.44
CA THR A 3 -12.89 12.26 10.77
C THR A 3 -12.48 10.88 11.27
N GLN A 4 -11.90 10.06 10.39
CA GLN A 4 -11.38 8.73 10.72
C GLN A 4 -9.93 8.64 10.25
N ALA A 5 -9.03 8.28 11.17
CA ALA A 5 -7.62 8.10 10.87
C ALA A 5 -7.41 6.93 9.89
N PRO A 6 -6.44 7.02 8.96
CA PRO A 6 -6.13 5.94 8.04
C PRO A 6 -5.77 4.66 8.79
N THR A 7 -6.41 3.54 8.43
CA THR A 7 -6.18 2.25 9.06
C THR A 7 -6.10 1.18 7.98
N PHE A 8 -5.11 0.30 8.07
CA PHE A 8 -5.04 -0.89 7.22
C PHE A 8 -6.09 -1.90 7.68
N THR A 9 -7.15 -2.07 6.90
CA THR A 9 -8.12 -3.15 7.08
C THR A 9 -7.58 -4.47 6.55
N GLN A 10 -6.69 -4.40 5.55
CA GLN A 10 -5.85 -5.51 5.10
C GLN A 10 -4.41 -5.00 4.92
N PRO A 11 -3.45 -5.44 5.76
CA PRO A 11 -2.06 -5.02 5.65
C PRO A 11 -1.36 -5.69 4.46
N LEU A 12 -0.25 -5.08 4.02
CA LEU A 12 0.64 -5.69 3.03
C LEU A 12 1.18 -7.03 3.53
N GLN A 13 1.28 -7.98 2.62
CA GLN A 13 1.87 -9.29 2.87
C GLN A 13 3.16 -9.46 2.09
N SER A 14 4.11 -10.20 2.65
CA SER A 14 5.29 -10.64 1.93
C SER A 14 4.90 -11.62 0.84
N VAL A 15 5.39 -11.39 -0.37
CA VAL A 15 5.17 -12.28 -1.52
C VAL A 15 6.51 -12.84 -1.99
N VAL A 16 6.51 -14.14 -2.34
CA VAL A 16 7.61 -14.80 -3.03
C VAL A 16 7.11 -15.15 -4.42
N VAL A 17 7.82 -14.69 -5.45
CA VAL A 17 7.49 -14.97 -6.86
C VAL A 17 8.66 -15.62 -7.57
N LEU A 18 8.36 -16.34 -8.65
CA LEU A 18 9.38 -16.87 -9.53
C LEU A 18 10.05 -15.74 -10.32
N GLU A 19 11.34 -15.89 -10.62
CA GLU A 19 12.05 -14.99 -11.51
C GLU A 19 11.32 -14.86 -12.86
N GLY A 20 11.26 -13.62 -13.37
CA GLY A 20 10.54 -13.29 -14.60
C GLY A 20 9.02 -13.22 -14.47
N SER A 21 8.45 -13.53 -13.31
CA SER A 21 7.01 -13.38 -13.05
C SER A 21 6.67 -12.03 -12.43
N THR A 22 5.39 -11.63 -12.52
CA THR A 22 4.89 -10.39 -11.92
C THR A 22 4.68 -10.56 -10.42
N ALA A 23 5.21 -9.62 -9.62
CA ALA A 23 4.88 -9.47 -8.21
C ALA A 23 3.79 -8.41 -8.02
N THR A 24 2.74 -8.74 -7.27
CA THR A 24 1.65 -7.82 -6.93
C THR A 24 1.60 -7.62 -5.42
N PHE A 25 1.63 -6.36 -5.00
CA PHE A 25 1.43 -5.95 -3.61
C PHE A 25 0.08 -5.23 -3.49
N GLU A 26 -0.74 -5.64 -2.52
CA GLU A 26 -2.10 -5.13 -2.32
C GLU A 26 -2.35 -4.86 -0.83
N ALA A 27 -3.02 -3.74 -0.54
CA ALA A 27 -3.47 -3.39 0.80
C ALA A 27 -4.82 -2.66 0.75
N HIS A 28 -5.64 -2.88 1.76
CA HIS A 28 -6.91 -2.17 1.94
C HIS A 28 -6.78 -1.17 3.09
N ILE A 29 -7.13 0.08 2.81
CA ILE A 29 -7.01 1.21 3.74
C ILE A 29 -8.38 1.88 3.87
N SER A 30 -8.84 2.06 5.10
CA SER A 30 -10.02 2.88 5.42
C SER A 30 -9.58 4.21 6.04
N GLY A 31 -10.36 5.27 5.82
CA GLY A 31 -10.10 6.59 6.41
C GLY A 31 -11.08 7.63 5.89
N PHE A 32 -11.27 8.72 6.63
CA PHE A 32 -12.07 9.85 6.20
C PHE A 32 -11.45 11.19 6.64
N PRO A 33 -11.15 12.12 5.69
CA PRO A 33 -11.25 11.99 4.23
C PRO A 33 -10.45 10.83 3.64
N VAL A 34 -10.71 10.49 2.38
CA VAL A 34 -9.99 9.40 1.69
C VAL A 34 -8.48 9.67 1.80
N PRO A 35 -7.69 8.71 2.33
CA PRO A 35 -6.27 8.93 2.56
C PRO A 35 -5.48 8.99 1.25
N GLU A 36 -4.43 9.80 1.24
CA GLU A 36 -3.39 9.75 0.22
C GLU A 36 -2.46 8.56 0.50
N VAL A 37 -2.03 7.86 -0.55
CA VAL A 37 -1.22 6.64 -0.46
C VAL A 37 0.09 6.84 -1.22
N SER A 38 1.20 6.38 -0.64
CA SER A 38 2.52 6.39 -1.26
C SER A 38 3.24 5.07 -0.96
N TRP A 39 3.96 4.56 -1.96
CA TRP A 39 4.71 3.31 -1.85
C TRP A 39 6.18 3.60 -1.60
N PHE A 40 6.83 2.73 -0.83
CA PHE A 40 8.24 2.85 -0.49
C PHE A 40 8.96 1.53 -0.68
N ARG A 41 10.20 1.60 -1.18
CA ARG A 41 11.15 0.47 -1.21
C ARG A 41 12.43 0.91 -0.54
N ASP A 42 12.83 0.18 0.50
CA ASP A 42 14.08 0.45 1.24
C ASP A 42 14.19 1.90 1.75
N GLY A 43 13.05 2.49 2.15
CA GLY A 43 12.95 3.87 2.64
C GLY A 43 12.84 4.94 1.55
N GLN A 44 12.95 4.58 0.26
CA GLN A 44 12.81 5.50 -0.86
C GLN A 44 11.40 5.43 -1.47
N VAL A 45 10.83 6.59 -1.82
CA VAL A 45 9.53 6.66 -2.48
C VAL A 45 9.58 6.03 -3.88
N ILE A 46 8.58 5.22 -4.20
CA ILE A 46 8.37 4.67 -5.54
C ILE A 46 7.45 5.63 -6.28
N SER A 47 7.92 6.16 -7.40
CA SER A 47 7.09 6.87 -8.37
C SER A 47 6.80 5.95 -9.55
N THR A 48 5.61 6.06 -10.12
CA THR A 48 5.33 5.54 -11.45
C THR A 48 6.14 6.36 -12.46
N SER A 49 6.95 5.68 -13.29
CA SER A 49 7.60 6.29 -14.45
C SER A 49 6.61 6.57 -15.58
#